data_AF-A0A8S1KML9-F1
#
_entry.id   AF-A0A8S1KML9-F1
#
_cell.length_a   1.000
_cell.length_b   1.000
_cell.length_c   1.000
_cell.angle_alpha   90.00
_cell.angle_beta   90.00
_cell.angle_gamma   90.00
#
_symmetry.space_group_name_H-M   'P 1'
#
loop_
_entity.id
_entity.type
_entity.pdbx_description
1 polymer ?
#
loop_
_entity_poly.entity_id
_entity_poly.type
_entity_poly.pdbx_seq_one_letter_code
_entity_poly.pdbx_strand_id
1 'polypeptide(L)'
;MDNDTSTCSIRSNSVKVQKIFDQYMAQIAPLPNFHNSTNKENSFSISNDQRSNYHTRIQTPDKTTQRSNSQIQALQALQKKNIELTTENESLKEQLKNYQNQQSTINEINSIYQNLQQQYIVLDQDHKQLLQSYELQLSQLKQEKDQQIDQINRQCKCQLEEMKQQMQLQNDRYRNIEVCRNDQDTLLQNALDELRKERQMLNKLKLDQRLLIEDNEQQYEKQLQYQQKLYQEMKNQNMMLSKEKQEQQEQIKELENTYKDLVHHQKQEIQKLQKQYTDIKSFFESQMLQVQQEVSCAMQELRNKNSVYHHQFQEQEQIIEDLEDLNKQLKQQVLFKDQELINLKSQLEQLQIQHEQLKQMNDELIHQFNIQIQDLQQKLEVERKNFDEESELNDNDKKEIYNALHNDKTIQLTTSNSQNDLLPQQQPSKKDKEYKFLLQQIIDVEKEAFRLNNNYQILFQQFSKNTQQSEQQKQHIKQEMTDLMQQIRINNSKLYELKAKEFTYLT
;
A
#
# COMPACT_ATOMS: atom_id res chain seq x y z
N MET A 1 26.59 77.14 59.58
CA MET A 1 26.48 77.80 58.26
C MET A 1 26.75 76.74 57.22
N ASP A 2 25.96 76.80 56.15
CA ASP A 2 25.93 76.02 54.90
C ASP A 2 25.43 74.55 55.00
N ASN A 3 24.10 74.45 54.84
CA ASN A 3 23.33 73.24 54.55
C ASN A 3 23.16 73.11 53.03
N ASP A 4 23.79 72.10 52.41
CA ASP A 4 23.45 71.68 51.05
C ASP A 4 22.69 70.34 51.08
N THR A 5 21.38 70.47 51.23
CA THR A 5 20.39 69.42 50.94
C THR A 5 20.29 69.24 49.42
N SER A 6 20.93 68.20 48.88
CA SER A 6 20.66 67.73 47.52
C SER A 6 19.45 66.80 47.50
N THR A 7 18.29 67.37 47.21
CA THR A 7 17.05 66.66 46.92
C THR A 7 17.13 65.89 45.60
N CYS A 8 16.58 64.68 45.63
CA CYS A 8 16.38 63.77 44.52
C CYS A 8 15.70 64.43 43.30
N SER A 9 16.24 64.22 42.09
CA SER A 9 15.50 64.38 40.83
C SER A 9 15.68 63.12 40.00
N ILE A 10 14.94 62.07 40.35
CA ILE A 10 14.74 60.90 39.49
C ILE A 10 13.73 61.31 38.42
N ARG A 11 14.19 62.06 37.42
CA ARG A 11 13.45 62.23 36.17
C ARG A 11 13.62 60.98 35.31
N SER A 12 12.62 60.10 35.40
CA SER A 12 12.00 59.40 34.27
C SER A 12 12.93 58.64 33.30
N ASN A 13 13.44 57.49 33.74
CA ASN A 13 13.89 56.41 32.85
C ASN A 13 12.76 55.46 32.40
N SER A 14 11.55 55.59 32.96
CA SER A 14 10.41 54.75 32.57
C SER A 14 9.92 55.01 31.13
N VAL A 15 10.08 56.23 30.61
CA VAL A 15 9.64 56.59 29.25
C VAL A 15 10.55 55.97 28.17
N LYS A 16 11.82 55.73 28.49
CA LYS A 16 12.76 55.08 27.56
C LYS A 16 12.59 53.55 27.57
N VAL A 17 12.32 52.95 28.72
CA VAL A 17 12.02 51.51 28.82
C VAL A 17 10.67 51.18 28.19
N GLN A 18 9.65 52.04 28.38
CA GLN A 18 8.34 51.88 27.76
C GLN A 18 8.41 52.05 26.23
N LYS A 19 9.19 53.00 25.71
CA LYS A 19 9.38 53.14 24.25
C LYS A 19 10.12 51.94 23.63
N ILE A 20 11.07 51.35 24.34
CA ILE A 20 11.78 50.15 23.86
C ILE A 20 10.85 48.93 23.92
N PHE A 21 10.04 48.81 24.96
CA PHE A 21 9.04 47.74 25.09
C PHE A 21 7.92 47.87 24.04
N ASP A 22 7.40 49.08 23.81
CA ASP A 22 6.37 49.34 22.80
C ASP A 22 6.93 49.17 21.37
N GLN A 23 8.21 49.48 21.13
CA GLN A 23 8.88 49.25 19.85
C GLN A 23 9.21 47.76 19.61
N TYR A 24 9.43 46.97 20.68
CA TYR A 24 9.59 45.52 20.61
C TYR A 24 8.24 44.81 20.39
N MET A 25 7.16 45.29 21.04
CA MET A 25 5.81 44.78 20.86
C MET A 25 5.20 45.19 19.50
N ALA A 26 5.58 46.34 18.93
CA ALA A 26 5.17 46.77 17.59
C ALA A 26 5.87 46.00 16.45
N GLN A 27 6.96 45.28 16.72
CA GLN A 27 7.63 44.39 15.75
C GLN A 27 7.12 42.95 15.80
N ILE A 28 6.33 42.60 16.82
CA ILE A 28 5.58 41.35 16.87
C ILE A 28 4.24 41.60 16.19
N ALA A 29 4.27 41.65 14.86
CA ALA A 29 3.05 41.55 14.07
C ALA A 29 2.36 40.21 14.39
N PRO A 30 1.03 40.18 14.56
CA PRO A 30 0.32 38.92 14.72
C PRO A 30 0.52 38.09 13.44
N LEU A 31 0.87 36.82 13.62
CA LEU A 31 0.81 35.82 12.55
C LEU A 31 -0.50 35.98 11.79
N PRO A 32 -0.49 36.06 10.45
CA PRO A 32 -1.71 36.23 9.70
C PRO A 32 -2.61 35.03 9.94
N ASN A 33 -3.81 35.30 10.44
CA ASN A 33 -4.93 34.38 10.43
C ASN A 33 -5.06 33.77 9.03
N PHE A 34 -5.06 32.44 8.95
CA PHE A 34 -5.58 31.72 7.80
C PHE A 34 -7.07 32.05 7.65
N HIS A 35 -7.35 33.13 6.91
CA HIS A 35 -8.65 33.32 6.29
C HIS A 35 -8.65 32.60 4.95
N ASN A 36 -9.47 31.54 4.89
CA ASN A 36 -10.11 31.11 3.67
C ASN A 36 -10.64 32.33 2.92
N SER A 37 -10.07 32.61 1.76
CA SER A 37 -10.62 33.56 0.79
C SER A 37 -10.47 32.94 -0.60
N THR A 38 -11.60 32.39 -1.03
CA THR A 38 -12.19 32.52 -2.37
C THR A 38 -11.26 32.88 -3.53
N ASN A 39 -11.27 31.98 -4.53
CA ASN A 39 -11.41 32.29 -5.95
C ASN A 39 -11.10 33.74 -6.35
N LYS A 40 -9.89 33.95 -6.89
CA LYS A 40 -9.70 34.92 -7.97
C LYS A 40 -8.86 34.28 -9.06
N GLU A 41 -9.57 33.95 -10.12
CA GLU A 41 -9.09 33.77 -11.48
C GLU A 41 -8.12 34.92 -11.82
N ASN A 42 -6.86 34.57 -12.07
CA ASN A 42 -6.01 35.37 -12.95
C ASN A 42 -5.83 34.56 -14.22
N SER A 43 -6.71 34.88 -15.16
CA SER A 43 -6.62 34.60 -16.58
C SER A 43 -5.32 35.19 -17.15
N PHE A 44 -4.35 34.32 -17.43
CA PHE A 44 -3.38 34.58 -18.48
C PHE A 44 -3.86 33.87 -19.75
N SER A 45 -4.47 34.66 -20.62
CA SER A 45 -4.84 34.29 -21.97
C SER A 45 -3.58 34.03 -22.79
N ILE A 46 -3.25 32.77 -23.05
CA ILE A 46 -2.43 32.40 -24.20
C ILE A 46 -3.39 31.96 -25.30
N SER A 47 -3.71 32.91 -26.17
CA SER A 47 -4.32 32.68 -27.46
C SER A 47 -3.43 31.77 -28.30
N ASN A 48 -3.87 30.54 -28.51
CA ASN A 48 -3.43 29.70 -29.63
C ASN A 48 -4.68 29.26 -30.41
N ASP A 49 -5.38 30.25 -30.94
CA ASP A 49 -6.18 30.06 -32.15
C ASP A 49 -5.21 29.83 -33.30
N GLN A 50 -5.02 28.56 -33.66
CA GLN A 50 -4.79 28.08 -35.03
C GLN A 50 -4.51 26.57 -34.98
N ARG A 51 -5.56 25.76 -34.91
CA ARG A 51 -5.51 24.40 -35.46
C ARG A 51 -6.66 24.24 -36.45
N SER A 52 -6.26 24.33 -37.71
CA SER A 52 -7.02 24.14 -38.91
C SER A 52 -7.92 22.90 -38.85
N ASN A 53 -9.22 23.13 -39.03
CA ASN A 53 -10.17 22.11 -39.45
C ASN A 53 -9.79 21.62 -40.85
N TYR A 54 -9.11 20.48 -40.94
CA TYR A 54 -9.16 19.64 -42.14
C TYR A 54 -10.18 18.52 -41.90
N HIS A 55 -11.44 18.82 -42.22
CA HIS A 55 -12.41 17.80 -42.57
C HIS A 55 -12.06 17.25 -43.95
N THR A 56 -11.38 16.10 -44.00
CA THR A 56 -11.30 15.32 -45.23
C THR A 56 -12.49 14.36 -45.26
N ARG A 57 -13.46 14.74 -46.08
CA ARG A 57 -14.65 13.98 -46.48
C ARG A 57 -14.25 12.58 -46.96
N ILE A 58 -14.83 11.55 -46.34
CA ILE A 58 -14.75 10.17 -46.80
C ILE A 58 -15.59 10.04 -48.08
N GLN A 59 -14.92 9.77 -49.20
CA GLN A 59 -15.49 9.11 -50.37
C GLN A 59 -14.62 7.89 -50.65
N THR A 60 -15.17 6.70 -50.40
CA THR A 60 -14.72 5.42 -50.98
C THR A 60 -15.19 5.35 -52.44
N PRO A 61 -14.62 4.51 -53.35
CA PRO A 61 -13.95 3.24 -53.06
C PRO A 61 -12.66 2.95 -53.88
N ASP A 62 -11.84 2.01 -53.38
CA ASP A 62 -11.31 0.84 -54.11
C ASP A 62 -9.92 0.37 -53.62
N LYS A 63 -9.86 -0.95 -53.39
CA LYS A 63 -8.67 -1.83 -53.43
C LYS A 63 -7.41 -1.36 -52.67
N THR A 64 -7.25 -1.77 -51.40
CA THR A 64 -5.94 -2.07 -50.75
C THR A 64 -6.12 -2.58 -49.30
N THR A 65 -6.79 -3.72 -49.12
CA THR A 65 -7.10 -4.27 -47.77
C THR A 65 -5.94 -5.01 -47.09
N GLN A 66 -4.72 -4.99 -47.63
CA GLN A 66 -3.55 -5.66 -47.00
C GLN A 66 -2.49 -4.71 -46.43
N ARG A 67 -2.64 -3.38 -46.57
CA ARG A 67 -1.68 -2.39 -46.01
C ARG A 67 -2.17 -1.66 -44.75
N SER A 68 -3.42 -1.85 -44.33
CA SER A 68 -4.05 -1.08 -43.24
C SER A 68 -3.73 -1.61 -41.83
N ASN A 69 -3.62 -2.92 -41.62
CA ASN A 69 -3.42 -3.47 -40.27
C ASN A 69 -2.04 -3.15 -39.68
N SER A 70 -0.98 -3.13 -40.49
CA SER A 70 0.36 -2.77 -40.01
C SER A 70 0.47 -1.28 -39.66
N GLN A 71 -0.21 -0.41 -40.41
CA GLN A 71 -0.29 1.02 -40.11
C GLN A 71 -1.11 1.30 -38.85
N ILE A 72 -2.23 0.58 -38.66
CA ILE A 72 -3.06 0.69 -37.45
C ILE A 72 -2.30 0.17 -36.22
N GLN A 73 -1.60 -0.97 -36.32
CA GLN A 73 -0.74 -1.48 -35.24
C GLN A 73 0.41 -0.52 -34.93
N ALA A 74 1.06 0.08 -35.94
CA ALA A 74 2.08 1.09 -35.73
C ALA A 74 1.53 2.35 -35.03
N LEU A 75 0.30 2.76 -35.36
CA LEU A 75 -0.38 3.89 -34.71
C LEU A 75 -0.75 3.58 -33.25
N GLN A 76 -1.24 2.37 -32.97
CA GLN A 76 -1.51 1.92 -31.59
C GLN A 76 -0.23 1.80 -30.76
N ALA A 77 0.86 1.29 -31.35
CA ALA A 77 2.16 1.23 -30.70
C ALA A 77 2.73 2.63 -30.41
N LEU A 78 2.55 3.58 -31.34
CA LEU A 78 2.91 4.98 -31.13
C LEU A 78 2.06 5.64 -30.04
N GLN A 79 0.75 5.39 -30.00
CA GLN A 79 -0.12 5.89 -28.92
C GLN A 79 0.28 5.34 -27.56
N LYS A 80 0.55 4.04 -27.47
CA LYS A 80 1.03 3.40 -26.23
C LYS A 80 2.35 4.01 -25.77
N LYS A 81 3.31 4.17 -26.68
CA LYS A 81 4.61 4.80 -26.39
C LYS A 81 4.46 6.27 -25.97
N ASN A 82 3.50 6.99 -26.53
CA ASN A 82 3.23 8.38 -26.15
C ASN A 82 2.63 8.48 -24.74
N ILE A 83 1.75 7.54 -24.36
CA ILE A 83 1.23 7.43 -22.99
C ILE A 83 2.36 7.07 -22.01
N GLU A 84 3.20 6.09 -22.35
CA GLU A 84 4.37 5.72 -21.54
C GLU A 84 5.30 6.92 -21.32
N LEU A 85 5.66 7.64 -22.38
CA LEU A 85 6.48 8.86 -22.29
C LEU A 85 5.81 9.96 -21.47
N THR A 86 4.48 10.12 -21.56
CA THR A 86 3.76 11.11 -20.75
C THR A 86 3.80 10.74 -19.27
N THR A 87 3.64 9.45 -18.96
CA THR A 87 3.67 8.93 -17.59
C THR A 87 5.09 9.06 -17.00
N GLU A 88 6.11 8.75 -17.78
CA GLU A 88 7.52 8.91 -17.40
C GLU A 88 7.88 10.39 -17.17
N ASN A 89 7.34 11.30 -18.00
CA ASN A 89 7.56 12.74 -17.85
C ASN A 89 6.87 13.29 -16.58
N GLU A 90 5.66 12.83 -16.26
CA GLU A 90 5.01 13.16 -14.98
C GLU A 90 5.80 12.62 -13.77
N SER A 91 6.32 11.40 -13.85
CA SER A 91 7.21 10.83 -12.83
C SER A 91 8.49 11.66 -12.65
N LEU A 92 9.11 12.12 -13.74
CA LEU A 92 10.30 12.97 -13.69
C LEU A 92 10.00 14.35 -13.09
N LYS A 93 8.85 14.95 -13.39
CA LYS A 93 8.41 16.21 -12.75
C LYS A 93 8.23 16.03 -11.25
N GLU A 94 7.67 14.91 -10.81
CA GLU A 94 7.48 14.61 -9.40
C GLU A 94 8.82 14.40 -8.67
N GLN A 95 9.78 13.71 -9.31
CA GLN A 95 11.16 13.63 -8.80
C GLN A 95 11.82 15.01 -8.70
N LEU A 96 11.64 15.87 -9.70
CA LEU A 96 12.21 17.23 -9.69
C LEU A 96 11.62 18.08 -8.56
N LYS A 97 10.31 17.96 -8.31
CA LYS A 97 9.63 18.60 -7.17
C LYS A 97 10.18 18.10 -5.84
N ASN A 98 10.46 16.81 -5.71
CA ASN A 98 11.08 16.25 -4.51
C ASN A 98 12.49 16.80 -4.27
N TYR A 99 13.31 16.95 -5.32
CA TYR A 99 14.62 17.59 -5.19
C TYR A 99 14.53 19.07 -4.79
N GLN A 100 13.54 19.81 -5.33
CA GLN A 100 13.31 21.20 -4.92
C GLN A 100 12.90 21.30 -3.44
N ASN A 101 12.06 20.38 -2.96
CA ASN A 101 11.69 20.31 -1.54
C ASN A 101 12.91 20.00 -0.66
N GLN A 102 13.76 19.05 -1.05
CA GLN A 102 15.01 18.76 -0.35
C GLN A 102 15.94 19.98 -0.30
N GLN A 103 16.03 20.75 -1.38
CA GLN A 103 16.81 21.98 -1.42
C GLN A 103 16.26 23.05 -0.44
N SER A 104 14.94 23.16 -0.31
CA SER A 104 14.31 24.03 0.70
C SER A 104 14.71 23.62 2.11
N THR A 105 14.64 22.33 2.42
CA THR A 105 15.04 21.79 3.72
C THR A 105 16.52 22.05 4.02
N ILE A 106 17.41 21.92 3.03
CA ILE A 106 18.83 22.26 3.18
C ILE A 106 19.03 23.74 3.52
N ASN A 107 18.28 24.64 2.86
CA ASN A 107 18.37 26.07 3.14
C ASN A 107 17.87 26.40 4.56
N GLU A 108 16.81 25.75 5.03
CA GLU A 108 16.32 25.88 6.40
C GLU A 108 17.36 25.40 7.43
N ILE A 109 17.99 24.24 7.18
CA ILE A 109 19.06 23.72 8.05
C ILE A 109 20.23 24.71 8.10
N ASN A 110 20.64 25.28 6.96
CA ASN A 110 21.71 26.26 6.93
C ASN A 110 21.36 27.55 7.70
N SER A 111 20.11 27.99 7.63
CA SER A 111 19.63 29.14 8.41
C SER A 111 19.66 28.84 9.92
N ILE A 112 19.20 27.66 10.33
CA ILE A 112 19.27 27.21 11.73
C ILE A 112 20.73 27.15 12.21
N TYR A 113 21.62 26.61 11.38
CA TYR A 113 23.05 26.51 11.70
C TYR A 113 23.69 27.89 11.89
N GLN A 114 23.40 28.85 11.00
CA GLN A 114 23.89 30.23 11.13
C GLN A 114 23.37 30.91 12.40
N ASN A 115 22.09 30.69 12.73
CA ASN A 115 21.49 31.22 13.96
C ASN A 115 22.14 30.63 15.21
N LEU A 116 22.37 29.31 15.25
CA LEU A 116 23.07 28.65 16.36
C LEU A 116 24.50 29.16 16.51
N GLN A 117 25.20 29.38 15.39
CA GLN A 117 26.55 29.92 15.40
C GLN A 117 26.59 31.34 15.98
N GLN A 118 25.62 32.20 15.61
CA GLN A 118 25.52 33.54 16.19
C GLN A 118 25.19 33.51 17.69
N GLN A 119 24.27 32.64 18.11
CA GLN A 119 23.94 32.48 19.54
C GLN A 119 25.15 32.01 20.35
N TYR A 120 25.97 31.10 19.80
CA TYR A 120 27.21 30.67 20.44
C TYR A 120 28.21 31.82 20.61
N ILE A 121 28.36 32.68 19.60
CA ILE A 121 29.26 33.85 19.68
C ILE A 121 28.81 34.82 20.78
N VAL A 122 27.50 35.09 20.88
CA VAL A 122 26.96 35.95 21.94
C VAL A 122 27.20 35.34 23.31
N LEU A 123 26.94 34.04 23.48
CA LEU A 123 27.16 33.35 24.75
C LEU A 123 28.65 33.33 25.17
N ASP A 124 29.56 33.14 24.22
CA ASP A 124 31.01 33.22 24.47
C ASP A 124 31.45 34.62 24.91
N GLN A 125 30.87 35.67 24.32
CA GLN A 125 31.11 37.05 24.74
C GLN A 125 30.58 37.32 26.15
N ASP A 126 29.38 36.87 26.48
CA ASP A 126 28.78 37.01 27.81
C ASP A 126 29.63 36.29 28.88
N HIS A 127 30.08 35.07 28.59
CA HIS A 127 30.98 34.34 29.49
C HIS A 127 32.31 35.06 29.70
N LYS A 128 32.91 35.64 28.64
CA LYS A 128 34.15 36.42 28.77
C LYS A 128 33.96 37.67 29.62
N GLN A 129 32.85 38.38 29.45
CA GLN A 129 32.53 39.55 30.28
C GLN A 129 32.29 39.17 31.74
N LEU A 130 31.61 38.06 31.98
CA LEU A 130 31.39 37.53 33.33
C LEU A 130 32.70 37.11 33.99
N LEU A 131 33.61 36.46 33.25
CA LEU A 131 34.92 36.09 33.76
C LEU A 131 35.74 37.35 34.14
N GLN A 132 35.75 38.37 33.29
CA GLN A 132 36.44 39.63 33.55
C GLN A 132 35.88 40.35 34.79
N SER A 133 34.55 40.30 35.01
CA SER A 133 33.95 40.93 36.19
C SER A 133 34.35 40.20 37.48
N TYR A 134 34.41 38.87 37.47
CA TYR A 134 34.89 38.09 38.61
C TYR A 134 36.39 38.31 38.87
N GLU A 135 37.22 38.37 37.83
CA GLU A 135 38.65 38.68 37.97
C GLU A 135 38.86 40.08 38.60
N LEU A 136 38.06 41.06 38.19
CA LEU A 136 38.10 42.41 38.74
C LEU A 136 37.68 42.44 40.21
N GLN A 137 36.56 41.79 40.56
CA GLN A 137 36.10 41.69 41.96
C GLN A 137 37.14 41.00 42.85
N LEU A 138 37.78 39.94 42.36
CA LEU A 138 38.80 39.21 43.10
C LEU A 138 40.06 40.06 43.31
N SER A 139 40.41 40.91 42.34
CA SER A 139 41.49 41.90 42.48
C SER A 139 41.17 42.97 43.52
N GLN A 140 39.94 43.50 43.51
CA GLN A 140 39.47 44.49 44.49
C GLN A 140 39.48 43.92 45.91
N LEU A 141 38.96 42.71 46.12
CA LEU A 141 38.96 42.03 47.41
C LEU A 141 40.37 41.79 47.96
N LYS A 142 41.32 41.42 47.09
CA LYS A 142 42.73 41.29 47.48
C LYS A 142 43.30 42.62 47.95
N GLN A 143 43.04 43.70 47.20
CA GLN A 143 43.51 45.04 47.55
C GLN A 143 42.90 45.55 48.87
N GLU A 144 41.59 45.34 49.08
CA GLU A 144 40.91 45.71 50.34
C GLU A 144 41.47 44.94 51.54
N LYS A 145 41.72 43.64 51.38
CA LYS A 145 42.36 42.81 52.41
C LYS A 145 43.73 43.36 52.80
N ASP A 146 44.58 43.69 51.81
CA ASP A 146 45.93 44.20 52.07
C ASP A 146 45.87 45.57 52.76
N GLN A 147 44.94 46.45 52.37
CA GLN A 147 44.72 47.74 53.03
C GLN A 147 44.27 47.60 54.49
N GLN A 148 43.39 46.64 54.79
CA GLN A 148 42.97 46.37 56.17
C GLN A 148 44.12 45.84 57.03
N ILE A 149 44.96 44.95 56.48
CA ILE A 149 46.16 44.45 57.17
C ILE A 149 47.10 45.62 57.51
N ASP A 150 47.35 46.51 56.56
CA ASP A 150 48.20 47.69 56.77
C ASP A 150 47.63 48.64 57.82
N GLN A 151 46.31 48.84 57.84
CA GLN A 151 45.64 49.68 58.83
C GLN A 151 45.78 49.12 60.25
N ILE A 152 45.56 47.81 60.43
CA ILE A 152 45.73 47.12 61.71
C ILE A 152 47.20 47.22 62.17
N ASN A 153 48.15 46.97 61.27
CA ASN A 153 49.58 47.06 61.59
C ASN A 153 49.99 48.46 62.07
N ARG A 154 49.47 49.52 61.44
CA ARG A 154 49.71 50.91 61.88
C ARG A 154 49.10 51.17 63.26
N GLN A 155 47.87 50.71 63.49
CA GLN A 155 47.21 50.90 64.78
C GLN A 155 47.95 50.20 65.92
N CYS A 156 48.39 48.95 65.72
CA CYS A 156 49.20 48.22 66.70
C CYS A 156 50.53 48.93 66.99
N LYS A 157 51.18 49.51 65.97
CA LYS A 157 52.42 50.25 66.14
C LYS A 157 52.24 51.50 67.00
N CYS A 158 51.19 52.30 66.75
CA CYS A 158 50.89 53.49 67.54
C CYS A 158 50.61 53.17 69.02
N GLN A 159 49.82 52.13 69.30
CA GLN A 159 49.52 51.70 70.68
C GLN A 159 50.79 51.28 71.44
N LEU A 160 51.73 50.63 70.76
CA LEU A 160 52.99 50.19 71.36
C LEU A 160 53.93 51.37 71.68
N GLU A 161 53.88 52.43 70.87
CA GLU A 161 54.60 53.70 71.12
C GLU A 161 54.01 54.49 72.29
N GLU A 162 52.68 54.56 72.41
CA GLU A 162 51.99 55.20 73.54
C GLU A 162 52.34 54.52 74.88
N MET A 163 52.35 53.18 74.92
CA MET A 163 52.75 52.43 76.11
C MET A 163 54.20 52.72 76.53
N LYS A 164 55.12 52.86 75.56
CA LYS A 164 56.51 53.23 75.85
C LYS A 164 56.61 54.62 76.48
N GLN A 165 55.87 55.60 75.97
CA GLN A 165 55.86 56.96 76.50
C GLN A 165 55.29 57.04 77.92
N GLN A 166 54.20 56.32 78.20
CA GLN A 166 53.61 56.28 79.55
C GLN A 166 54.57 55.69 80.59
N MET A 167 55.27 54.61 80.24
CA MET A 167 56.27 53.98 81.11
C MET A 167 57.48 54.91 81.38
N GLN A 168 57.90 55.70 80.39
CA GLN A 168 58.96 56.68 80.55
C GLN A 168 58.54 57.83 81.49
N LEU A 169 57.30 58.32 81.34
CA LEU A 169 56.74 59.35 82.22
C LEU A 169 56.61 58.89 83.68
N GLN A 170 56.35 57.59 83.89
CA GLN A 170 56.28 56.99 85.22
C GLN A 170 57.66 56.91 85.88
N ASN A 171 58.70 56.54 85.12
CA ASN A 171 60.09 56.52 85.60
C ASN A 171 60.59 57.92 85.99
N ASP A 172 60.22 58.96 85.23
CA ASP A 172 60.59 60.35 85.55
C ASP A 172 59.90 60.87 86.82
N ARG A 173 58.68 60.40 87.12
CA ARG A 173 57.97 60.73 88.37
C ARG A 173 58.62 60.11 89.60
N TYR A 174 59.14 58.90 89.50
CA TYR A 174 59.87 58.26 90.61
C TYR A 174 61.18 58.99 90.96
N ARG A 175 61.81 59.66 89.98
CA ARG A 175 63.07 60.40 90.17
C ARG A 175 62.92 61.71 90.97
N ASN A 176 61.72 62.29 91.01
CA ASN A 176 61.47 63.62 91.56
C ASN A 176 60.93 63.62 93.01
N ILE A 177 60.78 62.45 93.65
CA ILE A 177 60.23 62.33 95.02
C ILE A 177 61.35 62.32 96.10
N GLU A 178 62.63 62.35 95.71
CA GLU A 178 63.78 62.12 96.60
C GLU A 178 64.41 63.37 97.24
N VAL A 179 63.85 64.58 97.03
CA VAL A 179 64.47 65.84 97.54
C VAL A 179 63.40 66.80 98.09
N CYS A 180 63.24 66.84 99.43
CA CYS A 180 63.03 68.04 100.28
C CYS A 180 62.25 67.77 101.60
N ARG A 181 62.91 68.00 102.74
CA ARG A 181 62.41 68.34 104.10
C ARG A 181 63.61 68.93 104.86
N ASN A 182 63.56 69.87 105.80
CA ASN A 182 62.54 70.62 106.54
C ASN A 182 63.28 71.83 107.20
N ASP A 183 62.57 72.80 107.80
CA ASP A 183 62.73 73.06 109.25
C ASP A 183 61.69 74.04 109.82
N GLN A 184 61.22 73.66 111.01
CA GLN A 184 60.08 74.17 111.76
C GLN A 184 60.55 75.09 112.88
N ASP A 185 59.88 76.25 113.03
CA ASP A 185 59.46 76.79 114.35
C ASP A 185 58.64 78.09 114.23
N THR A 186 58.61 78.73 113.05
CA THR A 186 57.50 79.62 112.63
C THR A 186 56.24 78.84 112.21
N LEU A 187 56.22 77.53 112.53
CA LEU A 187 55.32 76.54 111.96
C LEU A 187 54.14 76.20 112.86
N LEU A 188 54.10 76.62 114.13
CA LEU A 188 52.96 76.31 115.00
C LEU A 188 51.80 77.31 114.86
N GLN A 189 52.09 78.59 114.64
CA GLN A 189 51.07 79.61 114.39
C GLN A 189 50.61 79.60 112.93
N ASN A 190 51.55 79.40 112.00
CA ASN A 190 51.20 79.03 110.64
C ASN A 190 50.46 77.69 110.61
N ALA A 191 50.79 76.68 111.43
CA ALA A 191 50.02 75.42 111.46
C ALA A 191 48.55 75.62 111.85
N LEU A 192 48.18 76.60 112.68
CA LEU A 192 46.77 76.82 113.03
C LEU A 192 45.97 77.53 111.93
N ASP A 193 46.57 78.52 111.27
CA ASP A 193 45.95 79.18 110.11
C ASP A 193 46.04 78.33 108.83
N GLU A 194 47.11 77.55 108.67
CA GLU A 194 47.22 76.43 107.73
C GLU A 194 46.18 75.38 108.07
N LEU A 195 45.98 74.93 109.32
CA LEU A 195 44.92 73.97 109.67
C LEU A 195 43.51 74.50 109.36
N ARG A 196 43.27 75.81 109.48
CA ARG A 196 42.01 76.43 109.05
C ARG A 196 41.88 76.50 107.53
N LYS A 197 42.95 76.89 106.82
CA LYS A 197 43.02 76.87 105.35
C LYS A 197 42.93 75.44 104.81
N GLU A 198 43.57 74.47 105.44
CA GLU A 198 43.52 73.04 105.20
C GLU A 198 42.13 72.51 105.49
N ARG A 199 41.44 72.96 106.54
CA ARG A 199 40.04 72.59 106.77
C ARG A 199 39.12 73.16 105.68
N GLN A 200 39.34 74.39 105.23
CA GLN A 200 38.60 74.99 104.12
C GLN A 200 38.95 74.32 102.78
N MET A 201 40.22 74.03 102.52
CA MET A 201 40.71 73.28 101.36
C MET A 201 40.22 71.85 101.39
N LEU A 202 40.11 71.22 102.56
CA LEU A 202 39.57 69.88 102.74
C LEU A 202 38.06 69.86 102.50
N ASN A 203 37.33 70.87 102.97
CA ASN A 203 35.90 71.00 102.67
C ASN A 203 35.67 71.26 101.17
N LYS A 204 36.50 72.12 100.54
CA LYS A 204 36.48 72.36 99.11
C LYS A 204 36.86 71.09 98.33
N LEU A 205 37.90 70.38 98.74
CA LEU A 205 38.33 69.12 98.14
C LEU A 205 37.27 68.03 98.29
N LYS A 206 36.60 67.94 99.44
CA LYS A 206 35.46 67.03 99.62
C LYS A 206 34.28 67.38 98.72
N LEU A 207 34.00 68.68 98.52
CA LEU A 207 32.98 69.14 97.59
C LEU A 207 33.36 68.85 96.13
N ASP A 208 34.60 69.16 95.74
CA ASP A 208 35.14 68.91 94.41
C ASP A 208 35.17 67.40 94.11
N GLN A 209 35.56 66.57 95.09
CA GLN A 209 35.47 65.11 95.00
C GLN A 209 34.03 64.63 94.84
N ARG A 210 33.07 65.21 95.59
CA ARG A 210 31.66 64.86 95.47
C ARG A 210 31.09 65.23 94.10
N LEU A 211 31.41 66.42 93.60
CA LEU A 211 30.99 66.88 92.27
C LEU A 211 31.63 66.05 91.15
N LEU A 212 32.90 65.67 91.30
CA LEU A 212 33.59 64.79 90.35
C LEU A 212 32.97 63.38 90.34
N ILE A 213 32.63 62.84 91.52
CA ILE A 213 31.92 61.56 91.62
C ILE A 213 30.54 61.66 90.96
N GLU A 214 29.78 62.72 91.23
CA GLU A 214 28.46 62.94 90.64
C GLU A 214 28.52 63.12 89.11
N ASP A 215 29.50 63.85 88.58
CA ASP A 215 29.71 63.98 87.13
C ASP A 215 30.12 62.63 86.51
N ASN A 216 31.01 61.87 87.15
CA ASN A 216 31.37 60.52 86.70
C ASN A 216 30.19 59.54 86.73
N GLU A 217 29.34 59.60 87.77
CA GLU A 217 28.12 58.79 87.87
C GLU A 217 27.13 59.15 86.76
N GLN A 218 26.92 60.44 86.47
CA GLN A 218 26.07 60.88 85.37
C GLN A 218 26.63 60.48 83.99
N GLN A 219 27.95 60.54 83.79
CA GLN A 219 28.59 60.07 82.57
C GLN A 219 28.45 58.55 82.41
N TYR A 220 28.62 57.79 83.49
CA TYR A 220 28.41 56.35 83.51
C TYR A 220 26.96 55.97 83.19
N GLU A 221 25.99 56.68 83.78
CA GLU A 221 24.57 56.45 83.52
C GLU A 221 24.19 56.74 82.05
N LYS A 222 24.69 57.83 81.47
CA LYS A 222 24.53 58.11 80.04
C LYS A 222 25.15 57.03 79.16
N GLN A 223 26.33 56.54 79.51
CA GLN A 223 27.00 55.47 78.77
C GLN A 223 26.21 54.15 78.86
N LEU A 224 25.67 53.83 80.03
CA LEU A 224 24.83 52.64 80.26
C LEU A 224 23.53 52.71 79.44
N GLN A 225 22.84 53.86 79.46
CA GLN A 225 21.62 54.08 78.67
C GLN A 225 21.90 53.96 77.17
N TYR A 226 23.02 54.51 76.68
CA TYR A 226 23.44 54.37 75.28
C TYR A 226 23.69 52.90 74.91
N GLN A 227 24.41 52.14 75.74
CA GLN A 227 24.64 50.71 75.51
C GLN A 227 23.34 49.90 75.51
N GLN A 228 22.40 50.20 76.42
CA GLN A 228 21.08 49.55 76.46
C GLN A 228 20.27 49.84 75.18
N LYS A 229 20.29 51.09 74.70
CA LYS A 229 19.62 51.47 73.46
C LYS A 229 20.23 50.74 72.25
N LEU A 230 21.56 50.72 72.14
CA LEU A 230 22.26 50.00 71.07
C LEU A 230 21.95 48.50 71.09
N TYR A 231 21.94 47.89 72.28
CA TYR A 231 21.57 46.48 72.45
C TYR A 231 20.13 46.22 71.99
N GLN A 232 19.19 47.08 72.35
CA GLN A 232 17.80 46.94 71.94
C GLN A 232 17.62 47.11 70.42
N GLU A 233 18.34 48.05 69.81
CA GLU A 233 18.36 48.24 68.35
C GLU A 233 18.94 47.01 67.63
N MET A 234 20.07 46.47 68.10
CA MET A 234 20.64 45.23 67.56
C MET A 234 19.68 44.04 67.72
N LYS A 235 19.01 43.93 68.86
CA LYS A 235 18.00 42.88 69.11
C LYS A 235 16.83 42.99 68.12
N ASN A 236 16.34 44.19 67.88
CA ASN A 236 15.26 44.44 66.93
C ASN A 236 15.70 44.14 65.49
N GLN A 237 16.90 44.56 65.08
CA GLN A 237 17.46 44.24 63.76
C GLN A 237 17.62 42.73 63.57
N ASN A 238 18.13 42.02 64.58
CA ASN A 238 18.30 40.57 64.51
C ASN A 238 16.94 39.84 64.43
N MET A 239 15.91 40.34 65.10
CA MET A 239 14.54 39.83 64.97
C MET A 239 14.00 40.00 63.55
N MET A 240 14.18 41.18 62.94
CA MET A 240 13.75 41.44 61.57
C MET A 240 14.48 40.56 60.56
N LEU A 241 15.82 40.44 60.68
CA LEU A 241 16.63 39.57 59.82
C LEU A 241 16.24 38.09 59.99
N SER A 242 15.93 37.66 61.22
CA SER A 242 15.46 36.29 61.47
C SER A 242 14.12 36.02 60.80
N LYS A 243 13.21 37.00 60.81
CA LYS A 243 11.91 36.91 60.14
C LYS A 243 12.07 36.88 58.62
N GLU A 244 12.88 37.78 58.05
CA GLU A 244 13.17 37.81 56.61
C GLU A 244 13.81 36.50 56.15
N LYS A 245 14.75 35.95 56.92
CA LYS A 245 15.34 34.63 56.65
C LYS A 245 14.29 33.53 56.63
N GLN A 246 13.32 33.55 57.54
CA GLN A 246 12.25 32.56 57.56
C GLN A 246 11.34 32.69 56.33
N GLU A 247 10.94 33.91 55.98
CA GLU A 247 10.11 34.18 54.79
C GLU A 247 10.84 33.73 53.51
N GLN A 248 12.13 34.00 53.38
CA GLN A 248 12.95 33.52 52.25
C GLN A 248 13.04 31.99 52.21
N GLN A 249 13.17 31.31 53.37
CA GLN A 249 13.17 29.85 53.41
C GLN A 249 11.83 29.25 53.00
N GLU A 250 10.71 29.90 53.34
CA GLU A 250 9.38 29.48 52.92
C GLU A 250 9.19 29.67 51.40
N GLN A 251 9.63 30.80 50.85
CA GLN A 251 9.63 31.04 49.40
C GLN A 251 10.48 30.01 48.63
N ILE A 252 11.65 29.66 49.14
CA ILE A 252 12.50 28.63 48.53
C ILE A 252 11.75 27.28 48.50
N LYS A 253 11.10 26.89 49.60
CA LYS A 253 10.32 25.64 49.64
C LYS A 253 9.15 25.64 48.66
N GLU A 254 8.46 26.76 48.52
CA GLU A 254 7.36 26.90 47.55
C GLU A 254 7.86 26.79 46.10
N LEU A 255 8.99 27.44 45.78
CA LEU A 255 9.64 27.33 44.48
C LEU A 255 10.11 25.90 44.19
N GLU A 256 10.70 25.22 45.17
CA GLU A 256 11.12 23.82 45.04
C GLU A 256 9.94 22.88 44.74
N ASN A 257 8.81 23.09 45.40
CA ASN A 257 7.59 22.32 45.15
C ASN A 257 7.02 22.61 43.76
N THR A 258 6.92 23.89 43.39
CA THR A 258 6.45 24.31 42.05
C THR A 258 7.32 23.72 40.95
N TYR A 259 8.64 23.70 41.13
CA TYR A 259 9.57 23.08 40.20
C TYR A 259 9.36 21.56 40.08
N LYS A 260 9.19 20.86 41.22
CA LYS A 260 8.90 19.41 41.22
C LYS A 260 7.60 19.09 40.47
N ASP A 261 6.55 19.88 40.71
CA ASP A 261 5.26 19.70 40.06
C ASP A 261 5.34 19.97 38.55
N LEU A 262 6.04 21.02 38.14
CA LEU A 262 6.28 21.34 36.74
C LEU A 262 7.04 20.20 36.03
N VAL A 263 8.13 19.71 36.63
CA VAL A 263 8.91 18.59 36.08
C VAL A 263 8.05 17.32 35.99
N HIS A 264 7.21 17.06 37.00
CA HIS A 264 6.31 15.91 36.98
C HIS A 264 5.27 16.02 35.86
N HIS A 265 4.65 17.19 35.70
CA HIS A 265 3.69 17.45 34.62
C HIS A 265 4.33 17.28 33.23
N GLN A 266 5.51 17.87 33.02
CA GLN A 266 6.25 17.74 31.76
C GLN A 266 6.60 16.28 31.44
N LYS A 267 7.00 15.49 32.44
CA LYS A 267 7.23 14.05 32.26
C LYS A 267 5.97 13.32 31.80
N GLN A 268 4.81 13.63 32.38
CA GLN A 268 3.55 13.02 31.97
C GLN A 268 3.14 13.43 30.54
N GLU A 269 3.33 14.70 30.15
CA GLU A 269 3.06 15.15 28.79
C GLU A 269 3.97 14.48 27.77
N ILE A 270 5.26 14.35 28.06
CA ILE A 270 6.20 13.61 27.22
C ILE A 270 5.74 12.16 27.04
N GLN A 271 5.31 11.49 28.12
CA GLN A 271 4.78 10.12 28.04
C GLN A 271 3.52 10.03 27.18
N LYS A 272 2.59 10.99 27.31
CA LYS A 272 1.38 11.04 26.48
C LYS A 272 1.72 11.22 24.99
N LEU A 273 2.65 12.13 24.67
CA LEU A 273 3.11 12.38 23.31
C LEU A 273 3.85 11.16 22.72
N GLN A 274 4.72 10.52 23.51
CA GLN A 274 5.38 9.27 23.10
C GLN A 274 4.37 8.18 22.78
N LYS A 275 3.34 8.01 23.62
CA LYS A 275 2.26 7.05 23.37
C LYS A 275 1.49 7.38 22.09
N GLN A 276 1.10 8.65 21.90
CA GLN A 276 0.42 9.09 20.67
C GLN A 276 1.28 8.82 19.42
N TYR A 277 2.59 9.09 19.50
CA TYR A 277 3.51 8.79 18.42
C TYR A 277 3.58 7.28 18.12
N THR A 278 3.68 6.43 19.15
CA THR A 278 3.67 4.97 18.98
C THR A 278 2.36 4.48 18.35
N ASP A 279 1.22 4.97 18.84
CA ASP A 279 -0.11 4.59 18.33
C ASP A 279 -0.27 4.98 16.84
N ILE A 280 0.14 6.21 16.47
CA ILE A 280 0.12 6.69 15.09
C ILE A 280 1.04 5.83 14.21
N LYS A 281 2.26 5.55 14.67
CA LYS A 281 3.23 4.72 13.94
C LYS A 281 2.64 3.32 13.67
N SER A 282 2.08 2.67 14.69
CA SER A 282 1.47 1.35 14.56
C SER A 282 0.23 1.36 13.66
N PHE A 283 -0.55 2.44 13.65
CA PHE A 283 -1.67 2.62 12.72
C PHE A 283 -1.18 2.64 11.26
N PHE A 284 -0.13 3.42 10.96
CA PHE A 284 0.43 3.47 9.60
C PHE A 284 1.06 2.14 9.17
N GLU A 285 1.78 1.46 10.05
CA GLU A 285 2.34 0.12 9.78
C GLU A 285 1.24 -0.88 9.45
N SER A 286 0.14 -0.87 10.22
CA SER A 286 -1.01 -1.75 9.99
C SER A 286 -1.71 -1.47 8.66
N GLN A 287 -1.91 -0.18 8.34
CA GLN A 287 -2.52 0.22 7.06
C GLN A 287 -1.66 -0.16 5.86
N MET A 288 -0.35 0.05 5.95
CA MET A 288 0.59 -0.34 4.90
C MET A 288 0.58 -1.85 4.67
N LEU A 289 0.50 -2.64 5.75
CA LEU A 289 0.42 -4.10 5.68
C LEU A 289 -0.90 -4.57 5.04
N GLN A 290 -2.02 -3.91 5.39
CA GLN A 290 -3.32 -4.18 4.79
C GLN A 290 -3.30 -3.90 3.28
N VAL A 291 -2.82 -2.73 2.86
CA VAL A 291 -2.71 -2.37 1.43
C VAL A 291 -1.82 -3.36 0.67
N GLN A 292 -0.69 -3.75 1.25
CA GLN A 292 0.21 -4.73 0.63
C GLN A 292 -0.48 -6.09 0.43
N GLN A 293 -1.27 -6.54 1.41
CA GLN A 293 -2.01 -7.79 1.32
C GLN A 293 -3.13 -7.71 0.29
N GLU A 294 -3.93 -6.65 0.28
CA GLU A 294 -5.00 -6.44 -0.69
C GLU A 294 -4.47 -6.38 -2.13
N VAL A 295 -3.37 -5.64 -2.36
CA VAL A 295 -2.73 -5.57 -3.68
C VAL A 295 -2.19 -6.94 -4.11
N SER A 296 -1.57 -7.70 -3.19
CA SER A 296 -1.08 -9.05 -3.48
C SER A 296 -2.23 -9.99 -3.87
N CYS A 297 -3.34 -9.96 -3.13
CA CYS A 297 -4.54 -10.73 -3.43
C CYS A 297 -5.13 -10.34 -4.79
N ALA A 298 -5.30 -9.04 -5.06
CA ALA A 298 -5.83 -8.55 -6.33
C ALA A 298 -4.95 -8.96 -7.52
N MET A 299 -3.62 -8.88 -7.38
CA MET A 299 -2.69 -9.38 -8.40
C MET A 299 -2.83 -10.88 -8.63
N GLN A 300 -2.99 -11.67 -7.56
CA GLN A 300 -3.16 -13.12 -7.69
C GLN A 300 -4.48 -13.46 -8.38
N GLU A 301 -5.56 -12.78 -8.05
CA GLU A 301 -6.86 -12.94 -8.73
C GLU A 301 -6.77 -12.61 -10.21
N LEU A 302 -6.08 -11.53 -10.58
CA LEU A 302 -5.85 -11.15 -11.97
C LEU A 302 -5.02 -12.20 -12.72
N ARG A 303 -3.96 -12.72 -12.09
CA ARG A 303 -3.16 -13.82 -12.66
C ARG A 303 -4.01 -15.08 -12.89
N ASN A 304 -4.84 -15.43 -11.91
CA ASN A 304 -5.74 -16.58 -12.02
C ASN A 304 -6.76 -16.38 -13.16
N LYS A 305 -7.37 -15.19 -13.26
CA LYS A 305 -8.29 -14.85 -14.37
C LYS A 305 -7.59 -14.92 -15.73
N ASN A 306 -6.37 -14.40 -15.83
CA ASN A 306 -5.57 -14.46 -17.06
C ASN A 306 -5.28 -15.93 -17.45
N SER A 307 -4.91 -16.77 -16.49
CA SER A 307 -4.70 -18.20 -16.74
C SER A 307 -5.96 -18.90 -17.25
N VAL A 308 -7.13 -18.58 -16.68
CA VAL A 308 -8.41 -19.12 -17.15
C VAL A 308 -8.71 -18.66 -18.57
N TYR A 309 -8.53 -17.38 -18.89
CA TYR A 309 -8.72 -16.87 -20.24
C TYR A 309 -7.75 -17.52 -21.25
N HIS A 310 -6.52 -17.79 -20.85
CA HIS A 310 -5.55 -18.48 -21.70
C HIS A 310 -5.99 -19.92 -22.02
N HIS A 311 -6.51 -20.65 -21.03
CA HIS A 311 -7.08 -21.98 -21.28
C HIS A 311 -8.33 -21.93 -22.15
N GLN A 312 -9.23 -20.98 -21.92
CA GLN A 312 -10.41 -20.79 -22.78
C GLN A 312 -10.02 -20.48 -24.23
N PHE A 313 -8.95 -19.70 -24.43
CA PHE A 313 -8.44 -19.42 -25.76
C PHE A 313 -7.89 -20.68 -26.44
N GLN A 314 -7.11 -21.50 -25.73
CA GLN A 314 -6.61 -22.78 -26.24
C GLN A 314 -7.75 -23.75 -26.59
N GLU A 315 -8.78 -23.83 -25.75
CA GLU A 315 -9.98 -24.63 -26.04
C GLU A 315 -10.69 -24.15 -27.30
N GLN A 316 -10.79 -22.83 -27.50
CA GLN A 316 -11.38 -22.26 -28.71
C GLN A 316 -10.55 -22.56 -29.97
N GLU A 317 -9.22 -22.47 -29.90
CA GLU A 317 -8.33 -22.87 -31.00
C GLU A 317 -8.54 -24.34 -31.36
N GLN A 318 -8.64 -25.24 -30.36
CA GLN A 318 -8.91 -26.65 -30.60
C GLN A 318 -10.27 -26.88 -31.26
N ILE A 319 -11.33 -26.18 -30.81
CA ILE A 319 -12.65 -26.27 -31.43
C ILE A 319 -12.60 -25.83 -32.89
N ILE A 320 -11.82 -24.79 -33.21
CA ILE A 320 -11.66 -24.34 -34.60
C ILE A 320 -10.99 -25.43 -35.44
N GLU A 321 -9.91 -26.04 -34.95
CA GLU A 321 -9.23 -27.14 -35.65
C GLU A 321 -10.18 -28.33 -35.90
N ASP A 322 -10.94 -28.74 -34.88
CA ASP A 322 -11.91 -29.83 -34.98
C ASP A 322 -13.01 -29.52 -36.03
N LEU A 323 -13.47 -28.27 -36.08
CA LEU A 323 -14.47 -27.83 -37.07
C LEU A 323 -13.89 -27.77 -38.48
N GLU A 324 -12.63 -27.35 -38.64
CA GLU A 324 -11.95 -27.36 -39.93
C GLU A 324 -11.79 -28.79 -40.46
N ASP A 325 -11.44 -29.74 -39.59
CA ASP A 325 -11.32 -31.15 -39.93
C ASP A 325 -12.68 -31.78 -40.26
N LEU A 326 -13.73 -31.47 -39.49
CA LEU A 326 -15.09 -31.87 -39.83
C LEU A 326 -15.51 -31.34 -41.21
N ASN A 327 -15.17 -30.10 -41.53
CA ASN A 327 -15.45 -29.50 -42.84
C ASN A 327 -14.70 -30.25 -43.98
N LYS A 328 -13.43 -30.59 -43.77
CA LYS A 328 -12.67 -31.42 -44.74
C LYS A 328 -13.34 -32.79 -44.95
N GLN A 329 -13.75 -33.46 -43.88
CA GLN A 329 -14.44 -34.75 -43.95
C GLN A 329 -15.77 -34.64 -44.70
N LEU A 330 -16.58 -33.61 -44.43
CA LEU A 330 -17.85 -33.38 -45.13
C LEU A 330 -17.63 -33.12 -46.62
N LYS A 331 -16.63 -32.31 -47.00
CA LYS A 331 -16.27 -32.09 -48.40
C LYS A 331 -15.89 -33.39 -49.10
N GLN A 332 -15.13 -34.27 -48.44
CA GLN A 332 -14.79 -35.58 -48.98
C GLN A 332 -16.02 -36.48 -49.15
N GLN A 333 -16.94 -36.47 -48.18
CA GLN A 333 -18.21 -37.21 -48.29
C GLN A 333 -19.04 -36.74 -49.49
N VAL A 334 -19.13 -35.42 -49.72
CA VAL A 334 -19.83 -34.87 -50.89
C VAL A 334 -19.19 -35.36 -52.19
N LEU A 335 -17.87 -35.29 -52.30
CA LEU A 335 -17.16 -35.78 -53.49
C LEU A 335 -17.39 -37.28 -53.72
N PHE A 336 -17.41 -38.09 -52.66
CA PHE A 336 -17.72 -39.50 -52.75
C PHE A 336 -19.16 -39.74 -53.24
N LYS A 337 -20.13 -38.96 -52.73
CA LYS A 337 -21.53 -39.03 -53.16
C LYS A 337 -21.74 -38.57 -54.60
N ASP A 338 -21.02 -37.55 -55.03
CA ASP A 338 -21.02 -37.11 -56.43
C ASP A 338 -20.50 -38.23 -57.35
N GLN A 339 -19.42 -38.91 -56.94
CA GLN A 339 -18.89 -40.05 -57.69
C GLN A 339 -19.88 -41.22 -57.73
N GLU A 340 -20.53 -41.53 -56.61
CA GLU A 340 -21.58 -42.55 -56.53
C GLU A 340 -22.74 -42.23 -57.48
N LEU A 341 -23.17 -40.96 -57.53
CA LEU A 341 -24.20 -40.49 -58.45
C LEU A 341 -23.79 -40.61 -59.93
N ILE A 342 -22.55 -40.26 -60.27
CA ILE A 342 -22.01 -40.43 -61.63
C ILE A 342 -22.05 -41.90 -62.04
N ASN A 343 -21.61 -42.80 -61.15
CA ASN A 343 -21.61 -44.23 -61.40
C ASN A 343 -23.04 -44.76 -61.62
N LEU A 344 -24.00 -44.35 -60.78
CA LEU A 344 -25.42 -44.72 -60.92
C LEU A 344 -26.02 -44.18 -62.22
N LYS A 345 -25.72 -42.94 -62.61
CA LYS A 345 -26.16 -42.38 -63.91
C LYS A 345 -25.61 -43.18 -65.08
N SER A 346 -24.33 -43.56 -65.04
CA SER A 346 -23.73 -44.39 -66.09
C SER A 346 -24.36 -45.78 -66.17
N GLN A 347 -24.65 -46.40 -65.02
CA GLN A 347 -25.40 -47.67 -64.98
C GLN A 347 -26.81 -47.53 -65.56
N LEU A 348 -27.51 -46.43 -65.26
CA LEU A 348 -28.82 -46.14 -65.82
C LEU A 348 -28.77 -45.97 -67.34
N GLU A 349 -27.80 -45.23 -67.87
CA GLU A 349 -27.60 -45.08 -69.32
C GLU A 349 -27.32 -46.42 -70.00
N GLN A 350 -26.48 -47.27 -69.41
CA GLN A 350 -26.23 -48.63 -69.92
C GLN A 350 -27.52 -49.46 -69.95
N LEU A 351 -28.34 -49.40 -68.89
CA LEU A 351 -29.63 -50.08 -68.85
C LEU A 351 -30.61 -49.55 -69.89
N GLN A 352 -30.65 -48.24 -70.13
CA GLN A 352 -31.47 -47.65 -71.18
C GLN A 352 -31.05 -48.11 -72.58
N ILE A 353 -29.73 -48.19 -72.84
CA ILE A 353 -29.20 -48.73 -74.10
C ILE A 353 -29.60 -50.21 -74.25
N GLN A 354 -29.42 -51.01 -73.20
CA GLN A 354 -29.83 -52.43 -73.20
C GLN A 354 -31.33 -52.59 -73.44
N HIS A 355 -32.16 -51.73 -72.84
CA HIS A 355 -33.60 -51.73 -73.07
C HIS A 355 -33.95 -51.44 -74.53
N GLU A 356 -33.34 -50.42 -75.14
CA GLU A 356 -33.61 -50.07 -76.54
C GLU A 356 -33.12 -51.16 -77.50
N GLN A 357 -31.97 -51.80 -77.22
CA GLN A 357 -31.48 -52.95 -77.97
C GLN A 357 -32.44 -54.14 -77.89
N LEU A 358 -32.94 -54.46 -76.70
CA LEU A 358 -33.94 -55.53 -76.52
C LEU A 358 -35.25 -55.21 -77.23
N LYS A 359 -35.69 -53.95 -77.20
CA LYS A 359 -36.88 -53.49 -77.93
C LYS A 359 -36.69 -53.64 -79.44
N GLN A 360 -35.56 -53.22 -80.00
CA GLN A 360 -35.24 -53.42 -81.42
C GLN A 360 -35.19 -54.91 -81.79
N MET A 361 -34.59 -55.75 -80.93
CA MET A 361 -34.55 -57.20 -81.14
C MET A 361 -35.96 -57.80 -81.14
N ASN A 362 -36.84 -57.34 -80.26
CA ASN A 362 -38.23 -57.78 -80.22
C ASN A 362 -39.02 -57.30 -81.45
N ASP A 363 -38.84 -56.05 -81.88
CA ASP A 363 -39.48 -55.49 -83.07
C ASP A 363 -39.02 -56.24 -84.34
N GLU A 364 -37.73 -56.55 -84.45
CA GLU A 364 -37.15 -57.36 -85.53
C GLU A 364 -37.73 -58.78 -85.52
N LEU A 365 -37.84 -59.40 -84.35
CA LEU A 365 -38.44 -60.72 -84.20
C LEU A 365 -39.92 -60.71 -84.62
N ILE A 366 -40.69 -59.70 -84.21
CA ILE A 366 -42.07 -59.50 -84.64
C ILE A 366 -42.15 -59.32 -86.16
N HIS A 367 -41.22 -58.54 -86.75
CA HIS A 367 -41.16 -58.36 -88.20
C HIS A 367 -40.88 -59.68 -88.94
N GLN A 368 -39.90 -60.45 -88.48
CA GLN A 368 -39.59 -61.77 -89.03
C GLN A 368 -40.77 -62.72 -88.92
N PHE A 369 -41.49 -62.73 -87.79
CA PHE A 369 -42.71 -63.52 -87.65
C PHE A 369 -43.80 -63.05 -88.62
N ASN A 370 -43.99 -61.74 -88.80
CA ASN A 370 -44.96 -61.22 -89.75
C ASN A 370 -44.62 -61.61 -91.20
N ILE A 371 -43.35 -61.56 -91.60
CA ILE A 371 -42.90 -62.04 -92.92
C ILE A 371 -43.16 -63.54 -93.05
N GLN A 372 -42.79 -64.35 -92.06
CA GLN A 372 -43.04 -65.79 -92.08
C GLN A 372 -44.54 -66.10 -92.19
N ILE A 373 -45.39 -65.35 -91.49
CA ILE A 373 -46.85 -65.46 -91.60
C ILE A 373 -47.31 -65.12 -93.01
N GLN A 374 -46.80 -64.03 -93.62
CA GLN A 374 -47.15 -63.66 -95.00
C GLN A 374 -46.70 -64.69 -96.02
N ASP A 375 -45.47 -65.20 -95.91
CA ASP A 375 -44.95 -66.27 -96.77
C ASP A 375 -45.79 -67.55 -96.64
N LEU A 376 -46.15 -67.92 -95.41
CA LEU A 376 -47.03 -69.05 -95.15
C LEU A 376 -48.43 -68.82 -95.71
N GLN A 377 -49.00 -67.61 -95.55
CA GLN A 377 -50.29 -67.24 -96.14
C GLN A 377 -50.26 -67.34 -97.67
N GLN A 378 -49.21 -66.83 -98.32
CA GLN A 378 -49.04 -66.95 -99.77
C GLN A 378 -48.87 -68.40 -100.21
N LYS A 379 -48.06 -69.19 -99.51
CA LYS A 379 -47.93 -70.64 -99.79
C LYS A 379 -49.27 -71.35 -99.65
N LEU A 380 -50.05 -71.02 -98.63
CA LEU A 380 -51.37 -71.59 -98.39
C LEU A 380 -52.38 -71.13 -99.44
N GLU A 381 -52.28 -69.90 -99.94
CA GLU A 381 -53.10 -69.40 -101.04
C GLU A 381 -52.73 -70.03 -102.39
N VAL A 382 -51.43 -70.29 -102.64
CA VAL A 382 -50.95 -71.09 -103.77
C VAL A 382 -51.41 -72.54 -103.65
N GLU A 383 -51.31 -73.16 -102.47
CA GLU A 383 -51.86 -74.50 -102.25
C GLU A 383 -53.38 -74.54 -102.41
N ARG A 384 -54.11 -73.50 -101.99
CA ARG A 384 -55.55 -73.39 -102.25
C ARG A 384 -55.85 -73.28 -103.74
N LYS A 385 -55.07 -72.51 -104.50
CA LYS A 385 -55.21 -72.42 -105.96
C LYS A 385 -54.84 -73.74 -106.64
N ASN A 386 -53.77 -74.40 -106.20
CA ASN A 386 -53.40 -75.73 -106.68
C ASN A 386 -54.47 -76.77 -106.32
N PHE A 387 -55.09 -76.66 -105.14
CA PHE A 387 -56.22 -77.50 -104.75
C PHE A 387 -57.47 -77.21 -105.59
N ASP A 388 -57.75 -75.96 -105.90
CA ASP A 388 -58.85 -75.57 -106.79
C ASP A 388 -58.59 -75.97 -108.25
N GLU A 389 -57.32 -76.04 -108.69
CA GLU A 389 -56.90 -76.54 -110.02
C GLU A 389 -56.76 -78.08 -110.08
N GLU A 390 -56.49 -78.76 -108.96
CA GLU A 390 -56.50 -80.24 -108.81
C GLU A 390 -57.85 -80.79 -108.33
N SER A 391 -58.87 -79.94 -108.13
CA SER A 391 -60.24 -80.35 -107.77
C SER A 391 -61.05 -80.88 -108.97
N GLU A 392 -60.42 -81.73 -109.77
CA GLU A 392 -61.08 -82.83 -110.50
C GLU A 392 -60.61 -84.18 -109.92
N LEU A 393 -60.67 -84.33 -108.60
CA LEU A 393 -60.42 -85.63 -107.96
C LEU A 393 -61.70 -86.44 -107.84
N ASN A 394 -61.72 -87.51 -108.63
CA ASN A 394 -62.73 -88.55 -108.72
C ASN A 394 -62.94 -89.22 -107.35
N ASP A 395 -64.16 -89.63 -107.03
CA ASP A 395 -64.59 -90.11 -105.70
C ASP A 395 -63.83 -91.35 -105.16
N ASN A 396 -62.95 -91.95 -105.95
CA ASN A 396 -62.11 -93.08 -105.52
C ASN A 396 -60.85 -92.67 -104.74
N ASP A 397 -60.29 -91.49 -104.97
CA ASP A 397 -59.02 -91.08 -104.33
C ASP A 397 -59.24 -90.51 -102.91
N LYS A 398 -60.46 -90.04 -102.61
CA LYS A 398 -60.88 -89.59 -101.27
C LYS A 398 -60.94 -90.72 -100.23
N LYS A 399 -61.04 -91.99 -100.68
CA LYS A 399 -61.09 -93.17 -99.80
C LYS A 399 -59.70 -93.69 -99.44
N GLU A 400 -58.68 -93.38 -100.24
CA GLU A 400 -57.30 -93.81 -100.02
C GLU A 400 -56.55 -92.84 -99.08
N ILE A 401 -56.85 -91.54 -99.15
CA ILE A 401 -56.28 -90.51 -98.26
C ILE A 401 -56.78 -90.62 -96.81
N TYR A 402 -58.04 -91.05 -96.61
CA TYR A 402 -58.60 -91.25 -95.26
C TYR A 402 -57.88 -92.36 -94.48
N ASN A 403 -57.31 -93.36 -95.17
CA ASN A 403 -56.56 -94.46 -94.54
C ASN A 403 -55.08 -94.12 -94.30
N ALA A 404 -54.49 -93.20 -95.07
CA ALA A 404 -53.11 -92.76 -94.88
C ALA A 404 -52.94 -91.72 -93.75
N LEU A 405 -53.98 -90.94 -93.43
CA LEU A 405 -53.92 -89.83 -92.46
C LEU A 405 -54.24 -90.22 -91.00
N HIS A 406 -54.64 -91.47 -90.74
CA HIS A 406 -55.05 -91.92 -89.38
C HIS A 406 -54.02 -92.75 -88.62
N ASN A 407 -52.86 -93.05 -89.22
CA ASN A 407 -51.84 -93.92 -88.62
C ASN A 407 -50.51 -93.26 -88.24
N ASP A 408 -50.37 -91.93 -88.25
CA ASP A 408 -49.11 -91.28 -87.83
C ASP A 408 -49.32 -90.05 -86.91
N LYS A 409 -50.00 -90.28 -85.78
CA LYS A 409 -50.07 -89.35 -84.64
C LYS A 409 -48.99 -89.68 -83.62
N THR A 410 -47.82 -89.05 -83.67
CA THR A 410 -47.11 -88.59 -82.45
C THR A 410 -46.05 -87.53 -82.80
N ILE A 411 -46.34 -86.25 -82.56
CA ILE A 411 -45.35 -85.17 -82.44
C ILE A 411 -45.10 -84.96 -80.94
N GLN A 412 -43.87 -85.21 -80.46
CA GLN A 412 -43.41 -84.77 -79.14
C GLN A 412 -42.52 -83.54 -79.31
N LEU A 413 -42.99 -82.42 -78.77
CA LEU A 413 -42.21 -81.23 -78.45
C LEU A 413 -41.39 -81.52 -77.19
N THR A 414 -40.07 -81.32 -77.23
CA THR A 414 -39.25 -81.23 -76.01
C THR A 414 -38.57 -79.87 -75.92
N THR A 415 -38.84 -79.24 -74.79
CA THR A 415 -38.44 -77.95 -74.24
C THR A 415 -36.98 -77.88 -73.79
N SER A 416 -36.38 -76.71 -73.96
CA SER A 416 -35.11 -76.29 -73.34
C SER A 416 -35.33 -75.96 -71.85
N ASN A 417 -34.61 -76.64 -70.95
CA ASN A 417 -34.59 -76.32 -69.52
C ASN A 417 -33.52 -75.26 -69.21
N SER A 418 -33.99 -74.17 -68.62
CA SER A 418 -33.21 -73.10 -68.00
C SER A 418 -33.04 -73.34 -66.50
N GLN A 419 -31.95 -72.78 -66.00
CA GLN A 419 -31.32 -72.76 -64.69
C GLN A 419 -32.19 -72.48 -63.43
N ASN A 420 -31.75 -73.18 -62.37
CA ASN A 420 -31.42 -72.73 -61.01
C ASN A 420 -32.53 -72.48 -59.97
N ASP A 421 -32.62 -73.50 -59.12
CA ASP A 421 -33.19 -73.51 -57.78
C ASP A 421 -32.33 -72.76 -56.74
N LEU A 422 -33.04 -72.33 -55.69
CA LEU A 422 -32.59 -71.65 -54.49
C LEU A 422 -32.08 -72.62 -53.40
N LEU A 423 -31.21 -72.04 -52.53
CA LEU A 423 -30.87 -72.39 -51.12
C LEU A 423 -29.80 -73.46 -50.82
N PRO A 424 -28.94 -73.17 -49.80
CA PRO A 424 -29.08 -73.82 -48.49
C PRO A 424 -28.92 -72.84 -47.30
N GLN A 425 -29.76 -72.90 -46.25
CA GLN A 425 -29.69 -73.73 -45.03
C GLN A 425 -28.56 -73.34 -44.03
N GLN A 426 -28.91 -72.61 -42.97
CA GLN A 426 -28.04 -72.25 -41.83
C GLN A 426 -28.13 -73.28 -40.69
N GLN A 427 -26.96 -73.75 -40.22
CA GLN A 427 -26.76 -74.30 -38.86
C GLN A 427 -26.17 -73.19 -37.95
N PRO A 428 -26.49 -73.14 -36.64
CA PRO A 428 -25.97 -72.10 -35.76
C PRO A 428 -24.49 -72.36 -35.47
N SER A 429 -23.62 -71.46 -35.93
CA SER A 429 -22.18 -71.61 -35.77
C SER A 429 -21.73 -71.17 -34.37
N LYS A 430 -20.59 -71.66 -33.88
CA LYS A 430 -19.96 -71.19 -32.62
C LYS A 430 -19.81 -69.66 -32.56
N LYS A 431 -19.68 -69.00 -33.73
CA LYS A 431 -19.63 -67.53 -33.86
C LYS A 431 -20.90 -66.84 -33.33
N ASP A 432 -22.08 -67.46 -33.43
CA ASP A 432 -23.32 -66.84 -32.93
C ASP A 432 -23.34 -66.73 -31.39
N LYS A 433 -22.71 -67.67 -30.69
CA LYS A 433 -22.62 -67.62 -29.22
C LYS A 433 -21.59 -66.58 -28.76
N GLU A 434 -20.47 -66.49 -29.46
CA GLU A 434 -19.42 -65.50 -29.19
C GLU A 434 -19.91 -64.08 -29.50
N TYR A 435 -20.64 -63.88 -30.60
CA TYR A 435 -21.24 -62.60 -30.95
C TYR A 435 -22.33 -62.17 -29.96
N LYS A 436 -23.20 -63.10 -29.52
CA LYS A 436 -24.18 -62.82 -28.45
C LYS A 436 -23.51 -62.43 -27.12
N PHE A 437 -22.39 -63.07 -26.78
CA PHE A 437 -21.63 -62.74 -25.58
C PHE A 437 -20.96 -61.36 -25.69
N LEU A 438 -20.45 -61.01 -26.87
CA LEU A 438 -19.89 -59.69 -27.16
C LEU A 438 -20.96 -58.58 -27.06
N LEU A 439 -22.13 -58.80 -27.67
CA LEU A 439 -23.28 -57.91 -27.55
C LEU A 439 -23.71 -57.72 -26.09
N GLN A 440 -23.73 -58.78 -25.30
CA GLN A 440 -24.06 -58.69 -23.87
C GLN A 440 -23.04 -57.83 -23.11
N GLN A 441 -21.74 -57.97 -23.40
CA GLN A 441 -20.71 -57.12 -22.78
C GLN A 441 -20.86 -55.64 -23.17
N ILE A 442 -21.22 -55.36 -24.43
CA ILE A 442 -21.48 -53.98 -24.89
C ILE A 442 -22.66 -53.39 -24.12
N ILE A 443 -23.77 -54.13 -24.01
CA ILE A 443 -24.96 -53.70 -23.28
C ILE A 443 -24.65 -53.42 -21.80
N ASP A 444 -23.86 -54.28 -21.15
CA ASP A 444 -23.50 -54.11 -19.74
C ASP A 444 -22.60 -52.87 -19.52
N VAL A 445 -21.67 -52.61 -20.45
CA VAL A 445 -20.83 -51.40 -20.43
C VAL A 445 -21.65 -50.14 -20.71
N GLU A 446 -22.64 -50.18 -21.62
CA GLU A 446 -23.53 -49.05 -21.91
C GLU A 446 -24.47 -48.74 -20.73
N LYS A 447 -24.98 -49.77 -20.03
CA LYS A 447 -25.75 -49.59 -18.78
C LYS A 447 -24.91 -48.93 -17.70
N GLU A 448 -23.66 -49.34 -17.56
CA GLU A 448 -22.74 -48.74 -16.59
C GLU A 448 -22.38 -47.29 -16.97
N ALA A 449 -22.22 -46.99 -18.26
CA ALA A 449 -22.03 -45.61 -18.74
C ALA A 449 -23.22 -44.72 -18.37
N PHE A 450 -24.44 -45.24 -18.57
CA PHE A 450 -25.66 -44.52 -18.19
C PHE A 450 -25.73 -44.26 -16.68
N ARG A 451 -25.38 -45.26 -15.85
CA ARG A 451 -25.33 -45.13 -14.38
C ARG A 451 -24.31 -44.08 -13.92
N LEU A 452 -23.08 -44.16 -14.44
CA LEU A 452 -22.01 -43.22 -14.09
C LEU A 452 -22.34 -41.78 -14.50
N ASN A 453 -22.92 -41.60 -15.69
CA ASN A 453 -23.31 -40.29 -16.18
C ASN A 453 -24.46 -39.69 -15.34
N ASN A 454 -25.44 -40.52 -14.93
CA ASN A 454 -26.51 -40.09 -14.04
C ASN A 454 -25.97 -39.64 -12.66
N ASN A 455 -25.08 -40.44 -12.07
CA ASN A 455 -24.43 -40.08 -10.79
C ASN A 455 -23.63 -38.77 -10.90
N TYR A 456 -22.91 -38.56 -12.00
CA TYR A 456 -22.20 -37.30 -12.24
C TYR A 456 -23.16 -36.11 -12.34
N GLN A 457 -24.28 -36.25 -13.05
CA GLN A 457 -25.29 -35.20 -13.16
C GLN A 457 -25.95 -34.86 -11.81
N ILE A 458 -26.19 -35.86 -10.96
CA ILE A 458 -26.72 -35.66 -9.60
C ILE A 458 -25.72 -34.83 -8.76
N LEU A 459 -24.44 -35.20 -8.76
CA LEU A 459 -23.41 -34.46 -8.01
C LEU A 459 -23.19 -33.05 -8.57
N PHE A 460 -23.22 -32.89 -9.89
CA PHE A 460 -23.13 -31.59 -10.54
C PHE A 460 -24.30 -30.67 -10.13
N GLN A 461 -25.53 -31.20 -10.07
CA GLN A 461 -26.68 -30.44 -9.58
C GLN A 461 -26.59 -30.10 -8.09
N GLN A 462 -26.09 -31.01 -7.26
CA GLN A 462 -25.85 -30.75 -5.83
C GLN A 462 -24.80 -29.66 -5.62
N PHE A 463 -23.72 -29.69 -6.40
CA PHE A 463 -22.67 -28.67 -6.40
C PHE A 463 -23.21 -27.30 -6.85
N SER A 464 -24.09 -27.27 -7.86
CA SER A 464 -24.63 -26.03 -8.42
C SER A 464 -25.71 -25.37 -7.55
N LYS A 465 -26.47 -26.13 -6.76
CA LYS A 465 -27.64 -25.62 -6.00
C LYS A 465 -27.36 -25.22 -4.55
N ASN A 466 -26.25 -25.64 -3.94
CA ASN A 466 -25.98 -25.38 -2.52
C ASN A 466 -24.97 -24.25 -2.29
N THR A 467 -25.45 -23.02 -2.13
CA THR A 467 -24.65 -21.85 -1.75
C THR A 467 -24.16 -21.86 -0.30
N GLN A 468 -24.64 -22.79 0.55
CA GLN A 468 -24.34 -22.87 1.99
C GLN A 468 -23.41 -24.03 2.42
N GLN A 469 -22.81 -24.77 1.47
CA GLN A 469 -21.84 -25.83 1.81
C GLN A 469 -20.49 -25.25 2.28
N SER A 470 -19.87 -25.91 3.26
CA SER A 470 -18.53 -25.55 3.71
C SER A 470 -17.48 -25.78 2.63
N GLU A 471 -16.36 -25.05 2.68
CA GLU A 471 -15.27 -25.15 1.70
C GLU A 471 -14.75 -26.61 1.57
N GLN A 472 -14.68 -27.33 2.68
CA GLN A 472 -14.29 -28.75 2.71
C GLN A 472 -15.28 -29.66 1.99
N GLN A 473 -16.60 -29.41 2.11
CA GLN A 473 -17.62 -30.18 1.40
C GLN A 473 -17.59 -29.93 -0.11
N LYS A 474 -17.34 -28.69 -0.53
CA LYS A 474 -17.19 -28.35 -1.95
C LYS A 474 -15.98 -29.02 -2.58
N GLN A 475 -14.86 -29.07 -1.85
CA GLN A 475 -13.65 -29.78 -2.30
C GLN A 475 -13.89 -31.29 -2.41
N HIS A 476 -14.61 -31.90 -1.45
CA HIS A 476 -14.95 -33.32 -1.50
C HIS A 476 -15.83 -33.68 -2.72
N ILE A 477 -16.90 -32.91 -2.98
CA ILE A 477 -17.78 -33.13 -4.13
C ILE A 477 -17.01 -32.95 -5.45
N LYS A 478 -16.11 -31.96 -5.53
CA LYS A 478 -15.25 -31.75 -6.70
C LYS A 478 -14.32 -32.94 -6.95
N GLN A 479 -13.80 -33.56 -5.89
CA GLN A 479 -12.98 -34.76 -5.99
C GLN A 479 -13.81 -35.95 -6.50
N GLU A 480 -14.98 -36.22 -5.91
CA GLU A 480 -15.87 -37.31 -6.35
C GLU A 480 -16.33 -37.15 -7.81
N MET A 481 -16.61 -35.92 -8.25
CA MET A 481 -16.94 -35.63 -9.64
C MET A 481 -15.75 -35.90 -10.59
N THR A 482 -14.52 -35.61 -10.14
CA THR A 482 -13.30 -35.87 -10.90
C THR A 482 -13.07 -37.38 -11.05
N ASP A 483 -13.27 -38.12 -9.96
CA ASP A 483 -13.13 -39.58 -9.94
C ASP A 483 -14.19 -40.25 -10.84
N LEU A 484 -15.44 -39.77 -10.81
CA LEU A 484 -16.49 -40.23 -11.72
C LEU A 484 -16.19 -39.92 -13.18
N MET A 485 -15.66 -38.74 -13.50
CA MET A 485 -15.22 -38.40 -14.85
C MET A 485 -14.13 -39.35 -15.35
N GLN A 486 -13.20 -39.73 -14.48
CA GLN A 486 -12.18 -40.71 -14.81
C GLN A 486 -12.79 -42.10 -15.06
N GLN A 487 -13.75 -42.54 -14.23
CA GLN A 487 -14.46 -43.80 -14.45
C GLN A 487 -15.27 -43.80 -15.75
N ILE A 488 -15.93 -42.69 -16.10
CA ILE A 488 -16.64 -42.52 -17.38
C ILE A 488 -15.67 -42.65 -18.56
N ARG A 489 -14.48 -42.02 -18.49
CA ARG A 489 -13.46 -42.15 -19.54
C ARG A 489 -13.00 -43.59 -19.73
N ILE A 490 -12.73 -44.30 -18.63
CA ILE A 490 -12.32 -45.72 -18.68
C ILE A 490 -13.44 -46.57 -19.29
N ASN A 491 -14.69 -46.34 -18.89
CA ASN A 491 -15.83 -47.09 -19.39
C ASN A 491 -16.09 -46.83 -20.89
N ASN A 492 -15.95 -45.57 -21.34
CA ASN A 492 -16.05 -45.22 -22.76
C ASN A 492 -14.93 -45.85 -23.58
N SER A 493 -13.70 -45.88 -23.07
CA SER A 493 -12.58 -46.57 -23.73
C SER A 493 -12.87 -48.06 -23.90
N LYS A 494 -13.39 -48.72 -22.87
CA LYS A 494 -13.82 -50.13 -22.94
C LYS A 494 -14.95 -50.35 -23.95
N LEU A 495 -15.90 -49.41 -24.03
CA LEU A 495 -16.98 -49.45 -25.01
C LEU A 495 -16.46 -49.35 -26.45
N TYR A 496 -15.53 -48.43 -26.72
CA TYR A 496 -14.91 -48.31 -28.04
C TYR A 496 -14.15 -49.58 -28.44
N GLU A 497 -13.44 -50.20 -27.50
CA GLU A 497 -12.75 -51.47 -27.74
C GLU A 497 -13.73 -52.60 -28.09
N LEU A 498 -14.85 -52.71 -27.36
CA LEU A 498 -15.86 -53.73 -27.61
C LEU A 498 -16.62 -53.48 -28.93
N LYS A 499 -16.93 -52.22 -29.28
CA LYS A 499 -17.53 -51.87 -30.58
C LYS A 499 -16.58 -52.09 -31.75
N ALA A 500 -15.28 -51.87 -31.57
CA ALA A 500 -14.27 -52.22 -32.56
C ALA A 500 -14.20 -53.75 -32.78
N LYS A 501 -14.25 -54.53 -31.69
CA LYS A 501 -14.37 -55.99 -31.77
C LYS A 501 -15.66 -56.40 -32.49
N GLU A 502 -16.78 -55.75 -32.21
CA GLU A 502 -18.07 -56.01 -32.88
C GLU A 502 -17.98 -55.77 -34.38
N PHE A 503 -17.39 -54.64 -34.78
CA PHE A 503 -17.18 -54.30 -36.20
C PHE A 503 -16.34 -55.38 -36.91
N THR A 504 -15.29 -55.86 -36.25
CA THR A 504 -14.41 -56.92 -36.78
C THR A 504 -15.12 -58.29 -36.86
N TYR A 505 -16.17 -58.52 -36.07
CA TYR A 505 -17.00 -59.73 -36.17
C TYR A 505 -18.06 -59.66 -37.28
N LEU A 506 -18.43 -58.44 -37.73
CA LEU A 506 -19.44 -58.18 -38.76
C LEU A 506 -18.85 -58.03 -40.18
N THR A 507 -17.55 -57.71 -40.29
CA THR A 507 -16.74 -57.75 -41.53
C THR A 507 -16.08 -59.10 -41.72
#